data_AF-A0A7C3DA59-F1
#
_entry.id   AF-A0A7C3DA59-F1
#
_cell.length_a   1.000
_cell.length_b   1.000
_cell.length_c   1.000
_cell.angle_alpha   90.00
_cell.angle_beta   90.00
_cell.angle_gamma   90.00
#
_symmetry.space_group_name_H-M   'P 1'
#
loop_
_entity.id
_entity.type
_entity.pdbx_description
1 polymer ?
#
loop_
_entity_poly.entity_id
_entity_poly.type
_entity_poly.pdbx_seq_one_letter_code
_entity_poly.pdbx_strand_id
1 'polypeptide(L)' 'MTRVLLADDHGVVRKGLRFILEQEPDFEVAGEAADGREAVRLARELSPDVIV' A
#
# COMPACT_ATOMS: atom_id res chain seq x y z
N MET A 1 -2.32 -2.60 14.50
CA MET A 1 -1.49 -2.63 13.28
C MET A 1 -2.43 -2.63 12.10
N THR A 2 -2.48 -1.52 11.37
CA THR A 2 -3.34 -1.26 10.21
C THR A 2 -2.56 -1.61 8.95
N ARG A 3 -3.08 -2.52 8.13
CA ARG A 3 -2.46 -3.03 6.91
C ARG A 3 -2.86 -2.16 5.71
N VAL A 4 -1.88 -1.51 5.09
CA VAL A 4 -2.08 -0.55 4.01
C VAL A 4 -1.61 -1.13 2.68
N LEU A 5 -2.44 -1.01 1.65
CA LEU A 5 -2.06 -1.25 0.25
C LEU A 5 -1.88 0.12 -0.44
N LEU A 6 -0.68 0.39 -0.96
CA LEU A 6 -0.39 1.64 -1.68
C LEU A 6 -0.64 1.47 -3.17
N ALA A 7 -1.53 2.26 -3.77
CA ALA A 7 -1.91 2.21 -5.17
C ALA A 7 -1.72 3.59 -5.84
N ASP A 8 -0.63 3.75 -6.60
CA ASP A 8 -0.31 4.99 -7.30
C ASP A 8 0.46 4.62 -8.58
N ASP A 9 0.35 5.35 -9.67
CA ASP A 9 1.11 5.10 -10.90
C ASP A 9 2.53 5.71 -10.88
N HIS A 10 2.84 6.52 -9.87
CA HIS A 10 4.14 7.15 -9.65
C HIS A 10 4.95 6.42 -8.56
N GLY A 11 5.94 5.64 -8.98
CA GLY A 11 6.79 4.87 -8.05
C GLY A 11 7.56 5.71 -7.02
N VAL A 12 7.84 6.99 -7.30
CA VAL A 12 8.49 7.90 -6.33
C VAL A 12 7.54 8.21 -5.16
N VAL A 13 6.26 8.44 -5.43
CA VAL A 13 5.25 8.72 -4.41
C VAL A 13 5.06 7.51 -3.50
N ARG A 14 4.89 6.30 -4.07
CA ARG A 14 4.76 5.06 -3.28
C ARG A 14 5.96 4.81 -2.37
N LYS A 15 7.19 5.01 -2.87
CA LYS A 15 8.41 4.87 -2.05
C LYS A 15 8.43 5.87 -0.87
N GLY A 16 8.01 7.11 -1.11
CA GLY A 16 7.90 8.12 -0.06
C GLY A 16 6.86 7.74 1.01
N LEU A 17 5.67 7.33 0.57
CA LEU A 17 4.60 6.88 1.48
C LEU A 17 5.00 5.65 2.28
N ARG A 18 5.61 4.64 1.64
CA ARG A 18 6.16 3.46 2.31
C ARG A 18 7.16 3.86 3.39
N PHE A 19 8.13 4.70 3.05
CA PHE A 19 9.16 5.14 3.99
C PHE A 19 8.55 5.78 5.24
N ILE A 20 7.55 6.65 5.07
CA ILE A 20 6.85 7.30 6.19
C ILE A 20 6.08 6.26 7.02
N LEU A 21 5.29 5.40 6.39
CA LEU A 21 4.46 4.40 7.08
C LEU A 21 5.30 3.36 7.84
N GLU A 22 6.46 2.97 7.31
CA GLU A 22 7.36 2.01 7.97
C GLU A 22 8.03 2.58 9.23
N GLN A 23 8.00 3.90 9.47
CA GLN A 23 8.45 4.49 10.73
C GLN A 23 7.38 4.46 11.83
N GLU A 24 6.12 4.23 11.47
CA GLU A 24 4.99 4.26 12.40
C GLU A 24 4.63 2.82 12.83
N PRO A 25 4.77 2.46 14.12
CA PRO A 25 4.59 1.08 14.60
C PRO A 25 3.15 0.56 14.45
N ASP A 26 2.19 1.48 14.28
CA ASP A 26 0.78 1.13 14.10
C ASP A 26 0.43 0.76 12.66
N PHE A 27 1.33 0.93 11.69
CA PHE A 27 1.09 0.65 10.28
C PHE A 27 2.00 -0.45 9.71
N GLU A 28 1.47 -1.16 8.70
CA GLU A 28 2.20 -2.15 7.92
C GLU A 28 1.87 -1.96 6.44
N VAL A 29 2.88 -1.87 5.58
CA VAL A 29 2.65 -1.84 4.13
C VAL A 29 2.49 -3.28 3.63
N ALA A 30 1.24 -3.71 3.43
CA ALA A 30 0.89 -5.05 2.99
C ALA A 30 1.26 -5.31 1.51
N GLY A 31 1.30 -4.26 0.69
CA GLY A 31 1.67 -4.37 -0.73
C GLY A 31 1.68 -3.02 -1.45
N GLU A 32 2.10 -3.04 -2.71
CA GLU A 32 2.08 -1.89 -3.62
C GLU A 32 1.50 -2.28 -4.97
N ALA A 33 0.71 -1.39 -5.57
CA ALA A 33 0.16 -1.52 -6.91
C ALA A 33 0.57 -0.31 -7.77
N ALA A 34 0.92 -0.55 -9.03
CA ALA A 34 1.23 0.49 -10.00
C ALA A 34 0.02 0.95 -10.83
N ASP A 35 -1.09 0.24 -10.73
CA ASP A 35 -2.33 0.59 -11.41
C ASP A 35 -3.56 0.02 -10.69
N GLY A 36 -4.76 0.42 -11.14
CA GLY A 36 -6.02 0.00 -10.52
C GLY A 36 -6.34 -1.49 -10.68
N ARG A 37 -5.89 -2.16 -11.75
CA ARG A 37 -6.15 -3.61 -11.92
C ARG A 37 -5.31 -4.40 -10.93
N GLU A 38 -4.05 -4.02 -10.79
CA GLU A 38 -3.16 -4.59 -9.79
C GLU A 38 -3.68 -4.32 -8.38
N ALA A 39 -4.16 -3.10 -8.08
CA ALA A 39 -4.74 -2.77 -6.79
C ALA A 39 -5.94 -3.66 -6.43
N VAL A 40 -6.87 -3.89 -7.38
CA VAL A 40 -8.03 -4.78 -7.15
C VAL A 40 -7.59 -6.23 -6.93
N ARG A 41 -6.61 -6.72 -7.69
CA ARG A 41 -6.06 -8.07 -7.52
C ARG A 41 -5.42 -8.22 -6.14
N LEU A 42 -4.53 -7.30 -5.78
CA LEU A 42 -3.82 -7.30 -4.49
C LEU A 42 -4.75 -7.09 -3.30
N ALA A 43 -5.81 -6.28 -3.43
CA ALA A 43 -6.81 -6.13 -2.38
C ALA A 43 -7.46 -7.46 -2.01
N ARG A 44 -7.76 -8.30 -3.01
CA ARG A 44 -8.33 -9.65 -2.80
C ARG A 44 -7.32 -10.63 -2.21
N GLU A 45 -6.07 -10.58 -2.67
CA GLU A 45 -5.01 -11.48 -2.21
C GLU A 45 -4.51 -11.14 -0.79
N LEU A 46 -4.38 -9.84 -0.48
CA LEU A 46 -3.72 -9.37 0.74
C LEU A 46 -4.70 -8.98 1.84
N SER A 47 -5.96 -8.70 1.50
CA SER A 47 -6.99 -8.21 2.44
C SER A 47 -6.48 -7.08 3.34
N PRO A 48 -6.09 -5.92 2.76
CA PRO A 48 -5.64 -4.75 3.54
C PRO A 48 -6.83 -4.10 4.28
N ASP A 49 -6.53 -3.39 5.37
CA ASP A 49 -7.53 -2.61 6.12
C ASP A 49 -7.89 -1.31 5.38
N VAL A 50 -6.92 -0.72 4.67
CA VAL A 50 -7.12 0.48 3.87
C VAL A 50 -6.28 0.42 2.59
N ILE A 51 -6.79 1.06 1.54
CA ILE A 51 -6.11 1.22 0.25
C ILE A 51 -6.04 2.72 -0.02
N VAL A 52 -4.84 3.22 -0.35
CA VAL A 52 -4.59 4.64 -0.67
C VAL A 52 -3.83 4.77 -1.96
#